data_AF-A0A1N6UV60-F1
#
_entry.id   AF-A0A1N6UV60-F1
#
_cell.length_a   1.000
_cell.length_b   1.000
_cell.length_c   1.000
_cell.angle_alpha   90.00
_cell.angle_beta   90.00
_cell.angle_gamma   90.00
#
_symmetry.space_group_name_H-M   'P 1'
#
loop_
_entity.id
_entity.type
_entity.pdbx_description
1 polymer ?
#
loop_
_entity_poly.entity_id
_entity_poly.type
_entity_poly.pdbx_seq_one_letter_code
_entity_poly.pdbx_strand_id
1 'polypeptide(L)'
;MTVFELFHAIERTMDSESEREKVRNVIETKTVVPADTPVMRKAGRLHGALQNDGTPIGESDCIIAATGLIADEPILTRNVTHFERIDGLQVESY
;
A
#
# COMPACT_ATOMS: atom_id res chain seq x y z
N MET A 1 -2.76 -3.76 -3.34
CA MET A 1 -1.29 -3.66 -3.60
C MET A 1 -0.48 -4.45 -2.60
N THR A 2 -0.63 -4.24 -1.29
CA THR A 2 0.16 -4.97 -0.29
C THR A 2 0.07 -6.50 -0.44
N VAL A 3 -1.12 -7.06 -0.74
CA VAL A 3 -1.27 -8.49 -1.05
C VAL A 3 -0.42 -8.92 -2.25
N PHE A 4 -0.35 -8.10 -3.31
CA PHE A 4 0.51 -8.36 -4.45
C PHE A 4 2.00 -8.41 -4.04
N GLU A 5 2.44 -7.45 -3.22
CA GLU A 5 3.84 -7.40 -2.76
C GLU A 5 4.21 -8.60 -1.89
N LEU A 6 3.29 -9.07 -1.03
CA LEU A 6 3.50 -10.25 -0.20
C LEU A 6 3.60 -11.53 -1.04
N PHE A 7 2.72 -11.73 -2.03
CA PHE A 7 2.84 -12.88 -2.95
C PHE A 7 4.07 -12.79 -3.84
N HIS A 8 4.46 -11.58 -4.28
CA HIS A 8 5.72 -11.38 -5.00
C HIS A 8 6.93 -11.81 -4.17
N ALA A 9 6.97 -11.47 -2.88
CA ALA A 9 8.04 -11.87 -1.97
C ALA A 9 8.08 -13.38 -1.73
N ILE A 10 6.92 -14.02 -1.58
CA ILE A 10 6.80 -15.49 -1.49
C ILE A 10 7.52 -16.17 -2.66
N GLU A 11 7.27 -15.71 -3.88
CA GLU A 11 7.84 -16.33 -5.09
C GLU A 11 9.32 -16.02 -5.30
N ARG A 12 9.78 -14.85 -4.85
CA ARG A 12 11.14 -14.38 -5.16
C ARG A 12 12.19 -14.66 -4.11
N THR A 13 11.83 -14.68 -2.84
CA THR A 13 12.80 -14.59 -1.75
C THR A 13 12.59 -15.59 -0.62
N MET A 14 11.51 -16.38 -0.64
CA MET A 14 11.22 -17.33 0.43
C MET A 14 11.65 -18.75 0.06
N ASP A 15 12.70 -19.21 0.74
CA ASP A 15 13.38 -20.48 0.47
C ASP A 15 12.70 -21.70 1.13
N SER A 16 11.81 -21.51 2.10
CA SER A 16 11.13 -22.61 2.80
C SER A 16 9.62 -22.50 2.77
N GLU A 17 8.94 -23.65 2.66
CA GLU A 17 7.47 -23.71 2.72
C GLU A 17 6.93 -23.18 4.05
N SER A 18 7.65 -23.36 5.16
CA SER A 18 7.25 -22.80 6.46
C SER A 18 7.15 -21.27 6.44
N GLU A 19 8.09 -20.57 5.81
CA GLU A 19 8.01 -19.11 5.70
C GLU A 19 6.88 -18.65 4.78
N ARG A 20 6.65 -19.40 3.68
CA ARG A 20 5.54 -19.13 2.76
C ARG A 20 4.19 -19.29 3.45
N GLU A 21 4.03 -20.36 4.23
CA GLU A 21 2.83 -20.65 5.03
C GLU A 21 2.54 -19.52 6.02
N LYS A 22 3.55 -19.01 6.73
CA LYS A 22 3.39 -17.89 7.66
C LYS A 22 2.82 -16.66 6.99
N VAL A 23 3.31 -16.30 5.80
CA VAL A 23 2.81 -15.14 5.06
C VAL A 23 1.39 -15.36 4.53
N ARG A 24 1.07 -16.55 4.02
CA ARG A 24 -0.31 -16.90 3.60
C ARG A 24 -1.29 -16.80 4.77
N ASN A 25 -0.94 -17.37 5.92
CA ASN A 25 -1.74 -17.27 7.15
C ASN A 25 -1.94 -15.82 7.60
N VAL A 26 -0.91 -14.98 7.42
CA VAL A 26 -1.06 -13.55 7.65
C VAL A 26 -2.10 -12.99 6.71
N ILE A 27 -2.01 -13.19 5.39
CA ILE A 27 -2.96 -12.64 4.42
C ILE A 27 -4.41 -13.08 4.71
N GLU A 28 -4.62 -14.37 5.01
CA GLU A 28 -5.96 -14.95 5.23
C GLU A 28 -6.70 -14.40 6.47
N THR A 29 -5.97 -13.84 7.42
CA THR A 29 -6.54 -13.31 8.68
C THR A 29 -6.87 -11.82 8.63
N LYS A 30 -6.63 -11.13 7.50
CA LYS A 30 -6.86 -9.69 7.37
C LYS A 30 -7.98 -9.42 6.37
N THR A 31 -8.72 -8.36 6.63
CA THR A 31 -9.65 -7.80 5.64
C THR A 31 -8.85 -7.22 4.47
N VAL A 32 -9.18 -7.63 3.24
CA VAL A 32 -8.56 -7.12 2.02
C VAL A 32 -9.50 -6.13 1.35
N VAL A 33 -9.04 -4.89 1.18
CA VAL A 33 -9.75 -3.86 0.40
C VAL A 33 -9.32 -3.97 -1.07
N PRO A 34 -10.28 -4.16 -2.02
CA PRO A 34 -9.95 -4.22 -3.44
C PRO A 34 -9.40 -2.88 -3.96
N ALA A 35 -8.32 -2.95 -4.73
CA ALA A 35 -7.79 -1.77 -5.44
C ALA A 35 -8.49 -1.65 -6.81
N ASP A 36 -9.76 -1.27 -6.77
CA ASP A 36 -10.66 -1.20 -7.92
C ASP A 36 -10.54 0.13 -8.70
N THR A 37 -11.47 0.39 -9.63
CA THR A 37 -11.42 1.60 -10.48
C THR A 37 -11.42 2.91 -9.67
N PRO A 38 -12.28 3.11 -8.64
CA PRO A 38 -12.16 4.23 -7.71
C PRO A 38 -10.76 4.42 -7.13
N VAL A 39 -10.17 3.36 -6.58
CA VAL A 39 -8.82 3.39 -5.99
C VAL A 39 -7.78 3.76 -7.05
N MET A 40 -7.79 3.10 -8.21
CA MET A 40 -6.82 3.37 -9.27
C MET A 40 -6.93 4.79 -9.83
N ARG A 41 -8.15 5.33 -9.95
CA ARG A 41 -8.36 6.71 -10.40
C ARG A 41 -7.80 7.71 -9.40
N LYS A 42 -8.02 7.50 -8.10
CA LYS A 42 -7.48 8.35 -7.03
C LYS A 42 -5.94 8.25 -7.00
N ALA A 43 -5.39 7.04 -7.10
CA ALA A 43 -3.96 6.79 -7.13
C ALA A 43 -3.25 7.49 -8.30
N GLY A 44 -3.81 7.41 -9.52
CA GLY A 44 -3.24 8.08 -10.68
C GLY A 44 -3.24 9.61 -10.57
N ARG A 45 -4.32 10.19 -10.03
CA ARG A 45 -4.39 11.63 -9.74
C ARG A 45 -3.34 12.04 -8.71
N LEU A 46 -3.23 11.28 -7.63
CA LEU A 46 -2.26 11.52 -6.56
C LEU A 46 -0.83 11.43 -7.09
N HIS A 47 -0.51 10.38 -7.85
CA HIS A 47 0.83 10.19 -8.42
C HIS A 47 1.21 11.32 -9.36
N GLY A 48 0.30 11.74 -10.25
CA GLY A 48 0.55 12.87 -11.15
C GLY A 48 0.72 14.20 -10.41
N ALA A 49 -0.05 14.45 -9.35
CA ALA A 49 0.10 15.66 -8.53
C ALA A 49 1.46 15.69 -7.82
N LEU A 50 1.84 14.60 -7.13
CA LEU A 50 3.13 14.51 -6.43
C LEU A 50 4.33 14.61 -7.38
N GLN A 51 4.21 14.10 -8.60
CA GLN A 51 5.24 14.29 -9.63
C GLN A 51 5.38 15.77 -10.03
N ASN A 52 4.26 16.46 -10.28
CA ASN A 52 4.27 17.88 -10.63
C ASN A 52 4.80 18.77 -9.50
N ASP A 53 4.54 18.38 -8.25
CA ASP A 53 4.97 19.10 -7.06
C ASP A 53 6.42 18.77 -6.65
N GLY A 54 7.14 17.95 -7.42
CA GLY A 54 8.54 17.60 -7.17
C GLY A 54 8.76 16.72 -5.94
N THR A 55 7.71 16.05 -5.45
CA THR A 55 7.74 15.17 -4.28
C THR A 55 7.22 13.76 -4.59
N PRO A 56 7.72 13.10 -5.66
CA PRO A 56 7.17 11.84 -6.12
C PRO A 56 7.31 10.74 -5.05
N ILE A 57 6.29 9.89 -4.97
CA ILE A 57 6.34 8.60 -4.27
C ILE A 57 6.07 7.48 -5.27
N GLY A 58 6.41 6.24 -4.90
CA GLY A 58 6.23 5.08 -5.77
C GLY A 58 4.77 4.82 -6.14
N GLU A 59 4.54 4.19 -7.29
CA GLU A 59 3.18 3.83 -7.75
C GLU A 59 2.44 2.95 -6.72
N SER A 60 3.13 1.97 -6.11
CA SER A 60 2.57 1.15 -5.03
C SER A 60 2.11 1.99 -3.85
N ASP A 61 2.94 2.93 -3.39
CA ASP A 61 2.62 3.82 -2.27
C ASP A 61 1.42 4.72 -2.61
N CYS A 62 1.34 5.24 -3.83
CA CYS A 62 0.19 6.00 -4.30
C CYS A 62 -1.11 5.16 -4.26
N ILE A 63 -1.05 3.89 -4.66
CA ILE A 63 -2.24 3.03 -4.63
C ILE A 63 -2.61 2.66 -3.18
N ILE A 64 -1.63 2.42 -2.30
CA ILE A 64 -1.87 2.18 -0.88
C ILE A 64 -2.53 3.41 -0.24
N ALA A 65 -1.98 4.61 -0.46
CA ALA A 65 -2.52 5.86 0.04
C ALA A 65 -3.94 6.13 -0.49
N ALA A 66 -4.17 5.92 -1.79
CA ALA A 66 -5.49 6.05 -2.39
C ALA A 66 -6.51 5.06 -1.80
N THR A 67 -6.07 3.85 -1.45
CA THR A 67 -6.91 2.85 -0.78
C THR A 67 -7.32 3.36 0.60
N GLY A 68 -6.37 3.83 1.43
CA GLY A 68 -6.66 4.38 2.76
C GLY A 68 -7.60 5.59 2.70
N LEU A 69 -7.35 6.53 1.78
CA LEU A 69 -8.20 7.71 1.56
C LEU A 69 -9.64 7.38 1.13
N ILE A 70 -9.86 6.28 0.41
CA ILE A 70 -11.21 5.86 -0.01
C ILE A 70 -11.91 5.05 1.08
N ALA A 71 -11.15 4.23 1.81
CA ALA A 71 -11.65 3.46 2.93
C ALA A 71 -11.91 4.31 4.18
N ASP A 72 -11.39 5.55 4.22
CA ASP A 72 -11.37 6.41 5.41
C ASP A 72 -10.65 5.76 6.61
N GLU A 73 -9.52 5.11 6.31
CA GLU A 73 -8.71 4.35 7.27
C GLU A 73 -7.25 4.84 7.27
N PRO A 74 -6.56 4.82 8.42
CA PRO A 74 -5.17 5.24 8.52
C PRO A 74 -4.22 4.25 7.84
N ILE A 75 -3.10 4.77 7.33
CA ILE A 75 -1.98 3.94 6.87
C ILE A 75 -1.01 3.69 8.02
N LEU A 76 -0.89 2.43 8.43
CA LEU A 76 0.12 1.99 9.39
C LEU A 76 1.44 1.67 8.65
N THR A 77 2.50 2.43 8.91
CA THR A 77 3.76 2.32 8.15
C THR A 77 4.98 2.74 8.95
N ARG A 78 6.13 2.15 8.63
CA ARG A 78 7.45 2.67 9.10
C ARG A 78 7.96 3.82 8.24
N ASN A 79 7.45 3.95 7.02
CA ASN A 79 7.89 4.96 6.06
C ASN A 79 6.98 6.20 6.11
N VAL A 80 6.87 6.81 7.29
CA VAL A 80 5.96 7.94 7.56
C VAL A 80 6.18 9.08 6.56
N THR A 81 7.44 9.33 6.18
CA THR A 81 7.83 10.45 5.32
C THR A 81 7.28 10.37 3.89
N HIS A 82 6.93 9.18 3.41
CA HIS A 82 6.27 9.01 2.11
C HIS A 82 4.79 9.42 2.18
N PHE A 83 4.10 9.10 3.27
CA PHE A 83 2.65 9.22 3.37
C PHE A 83 2.20 10.54 4.02
N GLU A 84 3.01 11.15 4.88
CA GLU A 84 2.69 12.42 5.55
C GLU A 84 2.51 13.60 4.58
N ARG A 85 3.01 13.48 3.35
CA ARG A 85 2.92 14.50 2.30
C ARG A 85 1.57 14.52 1.59
N ILE A 86 0.69 13.57 1.91
CA ILE A 86 -0.57 13.34 1.21
C ILE A 86 -1.70 13.98 2.02
N ASP A 87 -2.26 15.05 1.49
CA ASP A 87 -3.34 15.77 2.15
C ASP A 87 -4.55 14.87 2.44
N GLY A 88 -5.01 14.92 3.69
CA GLY A 88 -6.17 14.17 4.18
C GLY A 88 -5.89 12.71 4.51
N LEU A 89 -4.66 12.22 4.36
CA LEU A 89 -4.30 10.86 4.75
C LEU A 89 -3.86 10.80 6.21
N GLN A 90 -4.52 9.96 7.01
CA GLN A 90 -4.07 9.65 8.36
C GLN A 90 -2.94 8.63 8.32
N VAL A 91 -1.88 8.86 9.10
CA VAL A 91 -0.69 8.00 9.14
C VAL A 91 -0.35 7.65 10.58
N GLU A 92 -0.18 6.36 10.83
CA GLU A 92 0.28 5.82 12.11
C GLU A 92 1.60 5.06 11.92
N SER A 93 2.42 5.01 12.97
CA SER A 93 3.74 4.37 12.96
C SER A 93 3.85 3.27 14.00
N TYR A 94 4.76 2.31 13.80
CA TYR A 94 5.00 1.14 14.67
C TYR A 94 6.45 0.64 14.64
#